data_AF-A0A2V6WG16-F1
#
_entry.id   AF-A0A2V6WG16-F1
#
_cell.length_a   1.000
_cell.length_b   1.000
_cell.length_c   1.000
_cell.angle_alpha   90.00
_cell.angle_beta   90.00
_cell.angle_gamma   90.00
#
_symmetry.space_group_name_H-M   'P 1'
#
loop_
_entity.id
_entity.type
_entity.pdbx_description
1 polymer ?
#
loop_
_entity_poly.entity_id
_entity_poly.type
_entity_poly.pdbx_seq_one_letter_code
_entity_poly.pdbx_strand_id
1 'polypeptide(L)'
;MSAPVQTCASEFSLCRDPQHDGALRRIVDGCAGFLAERLPDKLVALVLTGSFSRGEGTVLPVNGHLRVLGDIEFLVVVPRLTDYRALRRRVGGWGREASMRLGAPAVSVDIEFGPVEIGYLRHRARPSIFVYDLATHGKVVWGPADLLRAIPAFGPERIPREDALHLVFNRTIEQLDAYDRLDGLAGEALLDVAYQRMKLVLDLAGSALAFAGMHATSYVERPAAFARLLAGTPQLAARLPATFESELERAARAKLDPSAEPLLPEGDAASQRAWLRRRIVDGVPAVCAVLVWELEQLTGARAPLDVLLTRWAGATSPARRLREWVKLALHPNRAPLPVSPLRALALARRSTPRALLYSAGALAYLDLARGGASGLTEIAALLPLAGRAAPRMPVAARGAVTALWRWCIRNN
;
A
#
# COMPACT_ATOMS: atom_id res chain seq x y z
N MET A 1 6.84 -40.32 10.57
CA MET A 1 7.15 -39.88 11.94
C MET A 1 7.27 -38.37 11.92
N SER A 2 6.20 -37.67 12.27
CA SER A 2 6.14 -36.20 12.21
C SER A 2 6.84 -35.64 13.45
N ALA A 3 7.91 -34.88 13.25
CA ALA A 3 8.54 -34.13 14.33
C ALA A 3 7.51 -33.17 14.95
N PRO A 4 7.56 -32.92 16.27
CA PRO A 4 6.68 -31.94 16.89
C PRO A 4 7.04 -30.58 16.32
N VAL A 5 6.11 -30.01 15.54
CA VAL A 5 6.22 -28.63 15.07
C VAL A 5 6.15 -27.76 16.31
N GLN A 6 7.27 -27.14 16.64
CA GLN A 6 7.37 -26.16 17.71
C GLN A 6 6.56 -24.95 17.26
N THR A 7 5.33 -24.82 17.75
CA THR A 7 4.63 -23.53 17.79
C THR A 7 5.48 -22.65 18.69
N CYS A 8 6.21 -21.69 18.11
CA CYS A 8 6.75 -20.58 18.89
C CYS A 8 5.54 -19.82 19.45
N ALA A 9 5.10 -20.20 20.65
CA ALA A 9 4.26 -19.35 21.48
C ALA A 9 5.02 -18.03 21.64
N SER A 10 4.60 -17.02 20.90
CA SER A 10 5.43 -15.87 20.61
C SER A 10 5.00 -14.67 21.46
N GLU A 11 5.91 -14.23 22.33
CA GLU A 11 5.81 -13.17 23.35
C GLU A 11 5.59 -11.75 22.79
N PHE A 12 4.97 -11.57 21.62
CA PHE A 12 4.78 -10.25 21.01
C PHE A 12 3.30 -9.90 20.88
N SER A 13 2.92 -8.65 21.18
CA SER A 13 1.56 -8.15 20.96
C SER A 13 1.27 -7.93 19.47
N LEU A 14 0.03 -8.14 19.04
CA LEU A 14 -0.51 -7.93 17.67
C LEU A 14 -1.16 -6.55 17.52
N CYS A 15 -1.67 -5.99 18.61
CA CYS A 15 -2.21 -4.64 18.72
C CYS A 15 -1.94 -4.05 20.11
N ARG A 16 -2.29 -2.78 20.33
CA ARG A 16 -2.10 -2.13 21.65
C ARG A 16 -3.05 -2.62 22.72
N ASP A 17 -4.29 -2.94 22.36
CA ASP A 17 -5.30 -3.38 23.31
C ASP A 17 -5.11 -4.89 23.62
N PRO A 18 -4.76 -5.26 24.87
CA PRO A 18 -4.59 -6.65 25.26
C PRO A 18 -5.87 -7.49 25.15
N GLN A 19 -7.05 -6.86 25.24
CA GLN A 19 -8.33 -7.56 25.14
C GLN A 19 -8.57 -8.06 23.71
N HIS A 20 -8.14 -7.30 22.70
CA HIS A 20 -8.24 -7.69 21.30
C HIS A 20 -7.16 -8.71 20.90
N ASP A 21 -5.97 -8.63 21.53
CA ASP A 21 -4.80 -9.45 21.19
C ASP A 21 -5.10 -10.95 21.20
N GLY A 22 -5.79 -11.44 22.24
CA GLY A 22 -6.10 -12.86 22.38
C GLY A 22 -7.00 -13.41 21.27
N ALA A 23 -7.92 -12.61 20.74
CA ALA A 23 -8.77 -13.00 19.61
C ALA A 23 -7.96 -13.08 18.31
N LEU A 24 -7.10 -12.08 18.07
CA LEU A 24 -6.24 -12.02 16.89
C LEU A 24 -5.19 -13.13 16.90
N ARG A 25 -4.67 -13.49 18.08
CA ARG A 25 -3.71 -14.59 18.26
C ARG A 25 -4.26 -15.90 17.72
N ARG A 26 -5.50 -16.23 18.08
CA ARG A 26 -6.17 -17.45 17.60
C ARG A 26 -6.29 -17.48 16.07
N ILE A 27 -6.50 -16.33 15.45
CA ILE A 27 -6.58 -16.20 13.99
C ILE A 27 -5.19 -16.42 13.36
N VAL A 28 -4.15 -15.78 13.91
CA VAL A 28 -2.77 -15.92 13.44
C VAL A 28 -2.28 -17.36 13.56
N ASP A 29 -2.50 -17.99 14.71
CA ASP A 29 -2.11 -19.38 14.96
C ASP A 29 -2.92 -20.34 14.06
N GLY A 30 -4.21 -20.07 13.87
CA GLY A 30 -5.08 -20.81 12.95
C GLY A 30 -4.63 -20.76 11.49
N CYS A 31 -4.01 -19.65 11.05
CA CYS A 31 -3.49 -19.53 9.68
C CYS A 31 -2.36 -20.53 9.39
N ALA A 32 -1.53 -20.86 10.39
CA ALA A 32 -0.48 -21.85 10.22
C ALA A 32 -1.06 -23.25 9.94
N GLY A 33 -2.06 -23.68 10.73
CA GLY A 33 -2.77 -24.95 10.51
C GLY A 33 -3.49 -24.96 9.16
N PHE A 34 -4.22 -23.89 8.85
CA PHE A 34 -4.95 -23.74 7.59
C PHE A 34 -4.06 -23.88 6.35
N LEU A 35 -2.83 -23.34 6.39
CA LEU A 35 -1.87 -23.46 5.30
C LEU A 35 -1.13 -24.80 5.30
N ALA A 36 -0.81 -25.37 6.46
CA ALA A 36 -0.15 -26.67 6.56
C ALA A 36 -1.00 -27.79 5.91
N GLU A 37 -2.32 -27.76 6.09
CA GLU A 37 -3.26 -28.68 5.43
C GLU A 37 -3.24 -28.56 3.90
N ARG A 38 -3.08 -27.33 3.38
CA ARG A 38 -3.13 -27.03 1.93
C ARG A 38 -1.78 -27.19 1.24
N LEU A 39 -0.70 -27.15 2.01
CA LEU A 39 0.67 -27.25 1.54
C LEU A 39 1.43 -28.35 2.33
N PRO A 40 0.94 -29.60 2.33
CA PRO A 40 1.60 -30.69 3.04
C PRO A 40 3.02 -30.85 2.48
N ASP A 41 3.99 -30.90 3.39
CA ASP A 41 5.43 -30.98 3.11
C ASP A 41 6.01 -29.86 2.24
N LYS A 42 5.22 -28.81 1.97
CA LYS A 42 5.58 -27.67 1.11
C LYS A 42 5.53 -26.34 1.85
N LEU A 43 4.91 -26.27 3.02
CA LEU A 43 5.07 -25.12 3.90
C LEU A 43 6.45 -25.23 4.58
N VAL A 44 7.34 -24.27 4.34
CA VAL A 44 8.65 -24.16 5.01
C VAL A 44 8.56 -23.22 6.20
N ALA A 45 7.86 -22.11 6.04
CA ALA A 45 7.59 -21.17 7.11
C ALA A 45 6.34 -20.33 6.83
N LEU A 46 5.76 -19.79 7.89
CA LEU A 46 4.78 -18.71 7.82
C LEU A 46 5.33 -17.52 8.59
N VAL A 47 5.45 -16.37 7.93
CA VAL A 47 5.98 -15.15 8.53
C VAL A 47 4.90 -14.08 8.54
N LEU A 48 4.53 -13.60 9.72
CA LEU A 48 3.68 -12.43 9.90
C LEU A 48 4.50 -11.15 9.63
N THR A 49 3.94 -10.25 8.82
CA THR A 49 4.53 -8.95 8.48
C THR A 49 3.53 -7.81 8.75
N GLY A 50 3.84 -6.61 8.28
CA GLY A 50 2.95 -5.45 8.40
C GLY A 50 2.77 -4.98 9.85
N SER A 51 1.73 -4.20 10.11
CA SER A 51 1.52 -3.57 11.43
C SER A 51 1.30 -4.56 12.56
N PHE A 52 0.73 -5.74 12.27
CA PHE A 52 0.50 -6.77 13.27
C PHE A 52 1.80 -7.39 13.80
N SER A 53 2.83 -7.52 12.96
CA SER A 53 4.16 -7.97 13.41
C SER A 53 4.84 -7.03 14.42
N ARG A 54 4.36 -5.78 14.49
CA ARG A 54 4.88 -4.70 15.35
C ARG A 54 4.03 -4.43 16.59
N GLY A 55 2.91 -5.10 16.75
CA GLY A 55 1.93 -4.75 17.79
C GLY A 55 1.14 -3.47 17.51
N GLU A 56 1.09 -3.04 16.26
CA GLU A 56 0.43 -1.80 15.82
C GLU A 56 -0.79 -2.08 14.93
N GLY A 57 -1.35 -3.29 15.03
CA GLY A 57 -2.63 -3.63 14.39
C GLY A 57 -3.74 -2.69 14.84
N THR A 58 -4.53 -2.19 13.87
CA THR A 58 -5.67 -1.30 14.16
C THR A 58 -6.93 -2.13 14.23
N VAL A 59 -7.45 -2.26 15.45
CA VAL A 59 -8.62 -3.09 15.76
C VAL A 59 -9.57 -2.28 16.62
N LEU A 60 -10.86 -2.35 16.31
CA LEU A 60 -11.90 -1.67 17.07
C LEU A 60 -13.13 -2.58 17.24
N PRO A 61 -13.89 -2.42 18.34
CA PRO A 61 -15.21 -3.00 18.45
C PRO A 61 -16.22 -2.22 17.60
N VAL A 62 -16.97 -2.90 16.73
CA VAL A 62 -18.05 -2.33 15.93
C VAL A 62 -19.23 -3.29 15.94
N ASN A 63 -20.45 -2.81 16.17
CA ASN A 63 -21.67 -3.62 16.07
C ASN A 63 -21.58 -4.99 16.80
N GLY A 64 -20.95 -5.03 17.98
CA GLY A 64 -20.82 -6.24 18.79
C GLY A 64 -19.76 -7.25 18.33
N HIS A 65 -18.92 -6.94 17.35
CA HIS A 65 -17.80 -7.76 16.90
C HIS A 65 -16.51 -6.95 16.80
N LEU A 66 -15.36 -7.62 16.69
CA LEU A 66 -14.08 -6.94 16.47
C LEU A 66 -13.87 -6.72 14.97
N ARG A 67 -13.54 -5.49 14.57
CA ARG A 67 -13.19 -5.15 13.20
C ARG A 67 -11.70 -4.82 13.13
N VAL A 68 -11.00 -5.50 12.23
CA VAL A 68 -9.64 -5.14 11.83
C VAL A 68 -9.74 -4.15 10.66
N LEU A 69 -9.19 -2.94 10.82
CA LEU A 69 -9.25 -1.91 9.75
C LEU A 69 -8.18 -2.07 8.67
N GLY A 70 -7.19 -2.92 8.91
CA GLY A 70 -6.20 -3.32 7.91
C GLY A 70 -6.35 -4.78 7.52
N ASP A 71 -5.21 -5.37 7.21
CA ASP A 71 -5.02 -6.76 6.83
C ASP A 71 -4.05 -7.43 7.79
N ILE A 72 -4.22 -8.73 8.00
CA ILE A 72 -3.18 -9.59 8.57
C ILE A 72 -2.41 -10.19 7.40
N GLU A 73 -1.21 -9.67 7.18
CA GLU A 73 -0.36 -10.03 6.05
C GLU A 73 0.68 -11.09 6.43
N PHE A 74 0.78 -12.13 5.61
CA PHE A 74 1.76 -13.19 5.79
C PHE A 74 2.61 -13.41 4.54
N LEU A 75 3.90 -13.68 4.74
CA LEU A 75 4.72 -14.37 3.75
C LEU A 75 4.64 -15.89 3.96
N VAL A 76 4.18 -16.59 2.92
CA VAL A 76 4.10 -18.06 2.89
C VAL A 76 5.36 -18.59 2.22
N VAL A 77 6.29 -19.12 3.01
CA VAL A 77 7.58 -19.57 2.51
C VAL A 77 7.48 -21.03 2.06
N VAL A 78 7.88 -21.29 0.83
CA VAL A 78 7.84 -22.62 0.18
C VAL A 78 9.21 -23.03 -0.35
N PRO A 79 9.46 -24.33 -0.65
CA PRO A 79 10.73 -24.78 -1.23
C PRO A 79 11.05 -24.09 -2.56
N ARG A 80 12.33 -24.12 -2.94
CA ARG A 80 12.77 -23.71 -4.28
C ARG A 80 12.09 -24.58 -5.34
N LEU A 81 11.89 -24.02 -6.54
CA LEU A 81 11.28 -24.69 -7.69
C LEU A 81 9.80 -25.03 -7.48
N THR A 82 9.15 -24.40 -6.51
CA THR A 82 7.68 -24.47 -6.40
C THR A 82 7.08 -23.77 -7.61
N ASP A 83 6.02 -24.33 -8.21
CA ASP A 83 5.25 -23.64 -9.24
C ASP A 83 4.56 -22.41 -8.65
N TYR A 84 5.32 -21.31 -8.66
CA TYR A 84 4.94 -20.04 -8.08
C TYR A 84 3.71 -19.45 -8.77
N ARG A 85 3.55 -19.65 -10.09
CA ARG A 85 2.41 -19.12 -10.84
C ARG A 85 1.13 -19.86 -10.47
N ALA A 86 1.18 -21.17 -10.30
CA ALA A 86 0.02 -21.95 -9.84
C ALA A 86 -0.31 -21.66 -8.36
N LEU A 87 0.70 -21.47 -7.51
CA LEU A 87 0.48 -21.13 -6.10
C LEU A 87 -0.14 -19.74 -5.95
N ARG A 88 0.41 -18.72 -6.62
CA ARG A 88 -0.09 -17.34 -6.57
C ARG A 88 -1.56 -17.20 -7.01
N ARG A 89 -2.03 -18.05 -7.94
CA ARG A 89 -3.45 -18.09 -8.33
C ARG A 89 -4.39 -18.62 -7.24
N ARG A 90 -3.88 -19.45 -6.33
CA ARG A 90 -4.66 -20.11 -5.27
C ARG A 90 -4.67 -19.32 -3.96
N VAL A 91 -3.53 -18.77 -3.56
CA VAL A 91 -3.36 -18.05 -2.28
C VAL A 91 -4.37 -16.91 -2.07
N GLY A 92 -4.76 -16.20 -3.14
CA GLY A 92 -5.78 -15.14 -3.02
C GLY A 92 -7.17 -15.66 -2.68
N GLY A 93 -7.51 -16.89 -3.10
CA GLY A 93 -8.73 -17.57 -2.66
C GLY A 93 -8.63 -18.07 -1.22
N TRP A 94 -7.45 -18.56 -0.85
CA TRP A 94 -7.14 -19.04 0.50
C TRP A 94 -7.21 -17.93 1.56
N GLY A 95 -6.76 -16.71 1.25
CA GLY A 95 -6.89 -15.57 2.17
C GLY A 95 -8.35 -15.28 2.53
N ARG A 96 -9.23 -15.18 1.51
CA ARG A 96 -10.68 -15.00 1.72
C ARG A 96 -11.31 -16.15 2.51
N GLU A 97 -10.90 -17.38 2.20
CA GLU A 97 -11.38 -18.55 2.92
C GLU A 97 -10.93 -18.55 4.39
N ALA A 98 -9.68 -18.19 4.66
CA ALA A 98 -9.15 -18.06 6.02
C ALA A 98 -9.87 -16.96 6.80
N SER A 99 -10.11 -15.79 6.19
CA SER A 99 -10.90 -14.70 6.79
C SER A 99 -12.27 -15.18 7.25
N MET A 100 -13.00 -15.92 6.40
CA MET A 100 -14.32 -16.44 6.74
C MET A 100 -14.26 -17.55 7.81
N ARG A 101 -13.29 -18.46 7.74
CA ARG A 101 -13.23 -19.62 8.65
C ARG A 101 -12.66 -19.28 10.03
N LEU A 102 -11.68 -18.39 10.09
CA LEU A 102 -10.93 -18.09 11.31
C LEU A 102 -11.41 -16.82 12.00
N GLY A 103 -11.88 -15.83 11.22
CA GLY A 103 -12.38 -14.56 11.77
C GLY A 103 -13.85 -14.64 12.18
N ALA A 104 -14.73 -15.09 11.29
CA ALA A 104 -16.16 -14.98 11.50
C ALA A 104 -16.71 -15.93 12.60
N PRO A 105 -17.77 -15.52 13.32
CA PRO A 105 -18.43 -14.21 13.29
C PRO A 105 -17.78 -13.16 14.22
N ALA A 106 -16.84 -13.57 15.07
CA ALA A 106 -16.34 -12.74 16.17
C ALA A 106 -15.39 -11.61 15.71
N VAL A 107 -14.65 -11.84 14.63
CA VAL A 107 -13.67 -10.89 14.10
C VAL A 107 -13.86 -10.73 12.59
N SER A 108 -14.15 -9.52 12.15
CA SER A 108 -14.14 -9.15 10.74
C SER A 108 -12.71 -8.74 10.34
N VAL A 109 -12.04 -9.57 9.54
CA VAL A 109 -10.63 -9.42 9.19
C VAL A 109 -10.34 -9.89 7.76
N ASP A 110 -9.48 -9.15 7.06
CA ASP A 110 -8.88 -9.57 5.81
C ASP A 110 -7.52 -10.22 6.05
N ILE A 111 -7.32 -11.44 5.56
CA ILE A 111 -6.07 -12.20 5.68
C ILE A 111 -5.43 -12.32 4.30
N GLU A 112 -4.16 -11.89 4.19
CA GLU A 112 -3.42 -11.93 2.94
C GLU A 112 -2.22 -12.90 3.02
N PHE A 113 -2.11 -13.77 2.02
CA PHE A 113 -1.02 -14.73 1.87
C PHE A 113 -0.18 -14.40 0.64
N GLY A 114 1.05 -13.93 0.87
CA GLY A 114 2.07 -13.68 -0.16
C GLY A 114 3.07 -14.82 -0.26
N PRO A 115 2.97 -15.73 -1.25
CA PRO A 115 3.91 -16.84 -1.37
C PRO A 115 5.29 -16.33 -1.78
N VAL A 116 6.34 -16.92 -1.22
CA VAL A 116 7.73 -16.70 -1.64
C VAL A 116 8.52 -18.01 -1.55
N GLU A 117 9.45 -18.22 -2.47
CA GLU A 117 10.39 -19.34 -2.32
C GLU A 117 11.40 -19.02 -1.22
N ILE A 118 11.88 -20.02 -0.48
CA ILE A 118 12.88 -19.85 0.59
C ILE A 118 14.13 -19.08 0.12
N GLY A 119 14.53 -19.24 -1.15
CA GLY A 119 15.65 -18.51 -1.75
C GLY A 119 15.42 -17.00 -1.91
N TYR A 120 14.17 -16.52 -1.82
CA TYR A 120 13.83 -15.10 -1.89
C TYR A 120 14.55 -14.31 -0.80
N LEU A 121 14.49 -14.79 0.46
CA LEU A 121 15.02 -14.08 1.62
C LEU A 121 16.51 -13.77 1.47
N ARG A 122 17.29 -14.73 0.95
CA ARG A 122 18.74 -14.57 0.78
C ARG A 122 19.14 -13.85 -0.51
N HIS A 123 18.43 -14.06 -1.62
CA HIS A 123 18.92 -13.70 -2.96
C HIS A 123 18.08 -12.65 -3.69
N ARG A 124 16.84 -12.40 -3.26
CA ARG A 124 15.90 -11.51 -3.96
C ARG A 124 15.28 -10.42 -3.07
N ALA A 125 15.35 -10.55 -1.75
CA ALA A 125 14.97 -9.50 -0.81
C ALA A 125 15.97 -8.34 -0.91
N ARG A 126 15.73 -7.45 -1.88
CA ARG A 126 16.54 -6.24 -2.09
C ARG A 126 16.10 -5.13 -1.13
N PRO A 127 16.96 -4.14 -0.83
CA PRO A 127 16.58 -3.00 -0.03
C PRO A 127 15.30 -2.34 -0.54
N SER A 128 14.32 -2.23 0.35
CA SER A 128 13.03 -1.56 0.17
C SER A 128 12.42 -1.33 1.56
N ILE A 129 11.40 -0.47 1.65
CA ILE A 129 10.62 -0.25 2.88
C ILE A 129 10.09 -1.59 3.41
N PHE A 130 9.48 -2.39 2.53
CA PHE A 130 8.93 -3.70 2.90
C PHE A 130 10.00 -4.65 3.46
N VAL A 131 11.15 -4.79 2.78
CA VAL A 131 12.19 -5.73 3.22
C VAL A 131 12.85 -5.26 4.51
N TYR A 132 13.01 -3.94 4.69
CA TYR A 132 13.52 -3.38 5.93
C TYR A 132 12.60 -3.68 7.11
N ASP A 133 11.30 -3.41 6.96
CA ASP A 133 10.29 -3.71 7.98
C ASP A 133 10.20 -5.22 8.27
N LEU A 134 10.27 -6.06 7.22
CA LEU A 134 10.27 -7.51 7.36
C LEU A 134 11.48 -8.03 8.14
N ALA A 135 12.69 -7.53 7.84
CA ALA A 135 13.91 -7.97 8.51
C ALA A 135 13.98 -7.51 9.98
N THR A 136 13.42 -6.33 10.27
CA THR A 136 13.48 -5.72 11.60
C THR A 136 12.35 -6.16 12.52
N HIS A 137 11.14 -6.38 11.99
CA HIS A 137 9.95 -6.62 12.79
C HIS A 137 9.17 -7.88 12.42
N GLY A 138 9.46 -8.53 11.29
CA GLY A 138 8.76 -9.74 10.87
C GLY A 138 8.81 -10.83 11.95
N LYS A 139 7.73 -11.60 12.06
CA LYS A 139 7.60 -12.67 13.07
C LYS A 139 7.40 -14.00 12.38
N VAL A 140 8.30 -14.95 12.60
CA VAL A 140 8.08 -16.33 12.16
C VAL A 140 7.07 -16.96 13.12
N VAL A 141 5.85 -17.21 12.64
CA VAL A 141 4.76 -17.81 13.44
C VAL A 141 4.69 -19.33 13.23
N TRP A 142 5.33 -19.84 12.19
CA TRP A 142 5.48 -21.27 11.93
C TRP A 142 6.78 -21.52 11.14
N GLY A 143 7.52 -22.58 11.47
CA GLY A 143 8.80 -22.93 10.84
C GLY A 143 10.03 -22.42 11.62
N PRO A 144 11.23 -22.40 10.99
CA PRO A 144 12.48 -22.06 11.67
C PRO A 144 12.51 -20.62 12.20
N ALA A 145 12.69 -20.43 13.51
CA ALA A 145 12.64 -19.13 14.16
C ALA A 145 13.70 -18.13 13.66
N ASP A 146 14.82 -18.62 13.14
CA ASP A 146 15.94 -17.83 12.63
C ASP A 146 15.86 -17.53 11.13
N LEU A 147 14.78 -17.96 10.44
CA LEU A 147 14.62 -17.85 8.99
C LEU A 147 14.89 -16.44 8.44
N LEU A 148 14.42 -15.40 9.13
CA LEU A 148 14.57 -14.01 8.68
C LEU A 148 16.02 -13.50 8.75
N ARG A 149 16.92 -14.16 9.50
CA ARG A 149 18.36 -13.85 9.49
C ARG A 149 19.02 -14.12 8.14
N ALA A 150 18.34 -14.82 7.23
CA ALA A 150 18.79 -15.01 5.86
C ALA A 150 18.71 -13.72 5.01
N ILE A 151 17.93 -12.71 5.44
CA ILE A 151 17.88 -11.41 4.76
C ILE A 151 19.19 -10.66 5.04
N PRO A 152 19.94 -10.23 4.01
CA PRO A 152 21.15 -9.43 4.22
C PRO A 152 20.82 -8.14 4.99
N ALA A 153 21.62 -7.82 6.01
CA ALA A 153 21.44 -6.60 6.79
C ALA A 153 21.73 -5.34 5.94
N PHE A 154 20.90 -4.31 6.10
CA PHE A 154 21.11 -2.98 5.53
C PHE A 154 20.41 -1.93 6.40
N GLY A 155 20.92 -0.69 6.39
CA GLY A 155 20.30 0.44 7.08
C GLY A 155 19.24 1.16 6.22
N PRO A 156 18.40 2.01 6.83
CA PRO A 156 17.34 2.74 6.12
C PRO A 156 17.86 3.63 4.99
N GLU A 157 19.11 4.09 5.03
CA GLU A 157 19.78 4.86 3.98
C GLU A 157 19.97 4.10 2.66
N ARG A 158 19.83 2.77 2.69
CA ARG A 158 19.92 1.90 1.52
C ARG A 158 18.57 1.68 0.83
N ILE A 159 17.46 2.12 1.43
CA ILE A 159 16.14 2.07 0.80
C ILE A 159 16.17 2.98 -0.44
N PRO A 160 15.85 2.47 -1.65
CA PRO A 160 15.82 3.29 -2.84
C PRO A 160 14.79 4.42 -2.73
N ARG A 161 15.17 5.63 -3.11
CA ARG A 161 14.28 6.80 -3.13
C ARG A 161 13.01 6.56 -3.95
N GLU A 162 13.11 5.79 -5.04
CA GLU A 162 11.95 5.44 -5.85
C GLU A 162 10.94 4.55 -5.11
N ASP A 163 11.36 3.79 -4.09
CA ASP A 163 10.45 2.97 -3.29
C ASP A 163 9.52 3.85 -2.44
N ALA A 164 10.07 4.90 -1.83
CA ALA A 164 9.32 5.96 -1.15
C ALA A 164 8.36 6.66 -2.12
N LEU A 165 8.86 7.13 -3.27
CA LEU A 165 8.01 7.79 -4.27
C LEU A 165 6.84 6.91 -4.75
N HIS A 166 7.07 5.61 -4.96
CA HIS A 166 6.00 4.67 -5.33
C HIS A 166 4.93 4.54 -4.24
N LEU A 167 5.30 4.64 -2.95
CA LEU A 167 4.35 4.62 -1.84
C LEU A 167 3.36 5.79 -1.96
N VAL A 168 3.86 7.00 -2.21
CA VAL A 168 3.01 8.18 -2.39
C VAL A 168 2.06 7.97 -3.56
N PHE A 169 2.56 7.56 -4.72
CA PHE A 169 1.70 7.33 -5.89
C PHE A 169 0.62 6.27 -5.67
N ASN A 170 0.96 5.17 -4.98
CA ASN A 170 -0.02 4.14 -4.64
C ASN A 170 -1.14 4.72 -3.76
N ARG A 171 -0.79 5.50 -2.73
CA ARG A 171 -1.79 6.13 -1.85
C ARG A 171 -2.60 7.19 -2.58
N THR A 172 -1.98 7.98 -3.45
CA THR A 172 -2.69 8.94 -4.30
C THR A 172 -3.78 8.26 -5.14
N ILE A 173 -3.46 7.13 -5.80
CA ILE A 173 -4.43 6.41 -6.63
C ILE A 173 -5.51 5.72 -5.79
N GLU A 174 -5.16 5.19 -4.62
CA GLU A 174 -6.16 4.65 -3.69
C GLU A 174 -7.15 5.72 -3.21
N GLN A 175 -6.71 6.96 -3.00
CA GLN A 175 -7.62 8.06 -2.66
C GLN A 175 -8.56 8.41 -3.82
N LEU A 176 -8.12 8.33 -5.07
CA LEU A 176 -9.00 8.51 -6.24
C LEU A 176 -10.10 7.44 -6.25
N ASP A 177 -9.72 6.19 -6.02
CA ASP A 177 -10.65 5.08 -5.95
C ASP A 177 -11.64 5.21 -4.79
N ALA A 178 -11.17 5.65 -3.63
CA ALA A 178 -12.02 5.91 -2.47
C ALA A 178 -13.01 7.05 -2.77
N TYR A 179 -12.54 8.15 -3.37
CA TYR A 179 -13.37 9.30 -3.73
C TYR A 179 -14.55 8.93 -4.63
N ASP A 180 -14.28 8.16 -5.69
CA ASP A 180 -15.31 7.80 -6.68
C ASP A 180 -16.29 6.73 -6.16
N ARG A 181 -15.89 5.93 -5.17
CA ARG A 181 -16.75 4.91 -4.55
C ARG A 181 -17.57 5.41 -3.38
N LEU A 182 -17.36 6.64 -2.89
CA LEU A 182 -18.07 7.18 -1.72
C LEU A 182 -19.59 7.15 -1.87
N ASP A 183 -20.08 7.34 -3.10
CA ASP A 183 -21.51 7.35 -3.39
C ASP A 183 -22.10 5.96 -3.12
N GLY A 184 -23.09 5.90 -2.23
CA GLY A 184 -23.75 4.66 -1.81
C GLY A 184 -23.11 3.92 -0.63
N LEU A 185 -21.98 4.39 -0.09
CA LEU A 185 -21.40 3.80 1.13
C LEU A 185 -22.11 4.27 2.40
N ALA A 186 -22.17 3.39 3.40
CA ALA A 186 -22.66 3.66 4.74
C ALA A 186 -21.93 2.76 5.77
N GLY A 187 -22.01 3.12 7.05
CA GLY A 187 -21.48 2.31 8.16
C GLY A 187 -20.00 1.96 8.02
N GLU A 188 -19.65 0.69 8.21
CA GLU A 188 -18.27 0.19 8.17
C GLU A 188 -17.55 0.49 6.85
N ALA A 189 -18.26 0.57 5.72
CA ALA A 189 -17.62 0.91 4.45
C ALA A 189 -17.13 2.37 4.40
N LEU A 190 -17.76 3.30 5.13
CA LEU A 190 -17.25 4.66 5.29
C LEU A 190 -16.05 4.70 6.23
N LEU A 191 -16.04 3.84 7.25
CA LEU A 191 -14.89 3.69 8.15
C LEU A 191 -13.65 3.18 7.40
N ASP A 192 -13.80 2.24 6.46
CA ASP A 192 -12.71 1.78 5.61
C ASP A 192 -12.09 2.93 4.79
N VAL A 193 -12.91 3.85 4.28
CA VAL A 193 -12.44 5.05 3.55
C VAL A 193 -11.76 6.05 4.50
N ALA A 194 -12.31 6.26 5.70
CA ALA A 194 -11.69 7.10 6.73
C ALA A 194 -10.30 6.58 7.12
N TYR A 195 -10.18 5.26 7.30
CA TYR A 195 -8.91 4.59 7.59
C TYR A 195 -7.90 4.73 6.43
N GLN A 196 -8.34 4.57 5.18
CA GLN A 196 -7.50 4.82 4.00
C GLN A 196 -6.99 6.27 3.96
N ARG A 197 -7.84 7.24 4.32
CA ARG A 197 -7.44 8.66 4.40
C ARG A 197 -6.42 8.91 5.51
N MET A 198 -6.56 8.25 6.66
CA MET A 198 -5.55 8.28 7.73
C MET A 198 -4.23 7.68 7.27
N LYS A 199 -4.27 6.50 6.61
CA LYS A 199 -3.09 5.86 6.01
C LYS A 199 -2.34 6.78 5.05
N LEU A 200 -3.04 7.57 4.23
CA LEU A 200 -2.40 8.58 3.38
C LEU A 200 -1.50 9.53 4.19
N VAL A 201 -1.98 10.10 5.31
CA VAL A 201 -1.18 11.03 6.12
C VAL A 201 0.10 10.36 6.62
N LEU A 202 -0.05 9.15 7.17
CA LEU A 202 1.05 8.38 7.75
C LEU A 202 2.10 7.99 6.70
N ASP A 203 1.65 7.65 5.50
CA ASP A 203 2.51 7.21 4.41
C ASP A 203 3.14 8.37 3.64
N LEU A 204 2.57 9.59 3.69
CA LEU A 204 3.26 10.80 3.22
C LEU A 204 4.48 11.10 4.10
N ALA A 205 4.33 11.04 5.43
CA ALA A 205 5.44 11.18 6.35
C ALA A 205 6.44 10.02 6.23
N GLY A 206 5.93 8.79 6.11
CA GLY A 206 6.75 7.59 5.91
C GLY A 206 7.57 7.64 4.63
N SER A 207 6.98 8.11 3.52
CA SER A 207 7.68 8.32 2.26
C SER A 207 8.79 9.35 2.41
N ALA A 208 8.48 10.53 2.96
CA ALA A 208 9.48 11.58 3.11
C ALA A 208 10.68 11.14 3.97
N LEU A 209 10.42 10.41 5.05
CA LEU A 209 11.44 9.81 5.91
C LEU A 209 12.29 8.77 5.16
N ALA A 210 11.66 7.82 4.47
CA ALA A 210 12.36 6.81 3.69
C ALA A 210 13.19 7.43 2.55
N PHE A 211 12.65 8.45 1.88
CA PHE A 211 13.32 9.20 0.82
C PHE A 211 14.58 9.93 1.32
N ALA A 212 14.53 10.42 2.57
CA ALA A 212 15.65 11.04 3.26
C ALA A 212 16.65 10.03 3.86
N GLY A 213 16.40 8.71 3.72
CA GLY A 213 17.24 7.65 4.31
C GLY A 213 17.04 7.48 5.82
N MET A 214 15.93 7.98 6.36
CA MET A 214 15.61 8.01 7.80
C MET A 214 14.29 7.27 8.10
N HIS A 215 14.01 6.18 7.38
CA HIS A 215 12.75 5.43 7.50
C HIS A 215 12.44 5.07 8.97
N ALA A 216 11.24 5.42 9.41
CA ALA A 216 10.73 5.12 10.75
C ALA A 216 9.58 4.11 10.65
N THR A 217 9.84 2.87 11.04
CA THR A 217 8.91 1.75 10.91
C THR A 217 7.71 1.86 11.86
N SER A 218 7.93 2.29 13.10
CA SER A 218 6.88 2.44 14.13
C SER A 218 6.02 3.68 13.88
N TYR A 219 4.69 3.54 14.03
CA TYR A 219 3.77 4.68 14.01
C TYR A 219 3.91 5.56 15.26
N VAL A 220 4.43 5.02 16.36
CA VAL A 220 4.71 5.77 17.60
C VAL A 220 5.80 6.82 17.37
N GLU A 221 6.86 6.43 16.68
CA GLU A 221 8.07 7.24 16.51
C GLU A 221 7.97 8.21 15.33
N ARG A 222 7.10 7.90 14.36
CA ARG A 222 7.03 8.59 13.08
C ARG A 222 6.78 10.09 13.18
N PRO A 223 5.85 10.61 14.02
CA PRO A 223 5.64 12.05 14.12
C PRO A 223 6.91 12.79 14.58
N ALA A 224 7.59 12.28 15.61
CA ALA A 224 8.82 12.90 16.12
C ALA A 224 9.97 12.80 15.11
N ALA A 225 10.09 11.68 14.39
CA ALA A 225 11.07 11.53 13.31
C ALA A 225 10.81 12.51 12.17
N PHE A 226 9.54 12.70 11.79
CA PHE A 226 9.14 13.61 10.73
C PHE A 226 9.36 15.08 11.12
N ALA A 227 9.05 15.47 12.36
CA ALA A 227 9.36 16.82 12.87
C ALA A 227 10.86 17.12 12.79
N ARG A 228 11.73 16.16 13.15
CA ARG A 228 13.19 16.29 12.97
C ARG A 228 13.61 16.44 11.51
N LEU A 229 12.97 15.70 10.60
CA LEU A 229 13.22 15.84 9.16
C LEU A 229 12.87 17.25 8.66
N LEU A 230 11.72 17.79 9.08
CA LEU A 230 11.29 19.14 8.69
C LEU A 230 12.23 20.23 9.19
N ALA A 231 12.70 20.13 10.44
CA ALA A 231 13.70 21.04 10.98
C ALA A 231 15.00 21.05 10.16
N GLY A 232 15.40 19.90 9.61
CA GLY A 232 16.56 19.77 8.71
C GLY A 232 16.27 20.06 7.23
N THR A 233 15.00 20.21 6.84
CA THR A 233 14.58 20.34 5.42
C THR A 233 13.60 21.50 5.22
N PRO A 234 14.05 22.77 5.31
CA PRO A 234 13.17 23.94 5.22
C PRO A 234 12.34 24.02 3.93
N GLN A 235 12.85 23.47 2.83
CA GLN A 235 12.17 23.46 1.53
C GLN A 235 10.93 22.55 1.54
N LEU A 236 10.95 21.45 2.29
CA LEU A 236 9.77 20.59 2.47
C LEU A 236 8.80 21.23 3.45
N ALA A 237 9.30 21.73 4.58
CA ALA A 237 8.51 22.41 5.60
C ALA A 237 7.69 23.57 5.02
N ALA A 238 8.29 24.41 4.18
CA ALA A 238 7.60 25.56 3.58
C ALA A 238 6.51 25.18 2.55
N ARG A 239 6.48 23.95 2.06
CA ARG A 239 5.49 23.49 1.07
C ARG A 239 4.31 22.76 1.71
N LEU A 240 4.50 22.18 2.90
CA LEU A 240 3.46 21.43 3.57
C LEU A 240 2.38 22.37 4.14
N PRO A 241 1.12 21.91 4.22
CA PRO A 241 0.11 22.64 4.97
C PRO A 241 0.55 22.84 6.42
N ALA A 242 0.28 24.02 6.99
CA ALA A 242 0.66 24.35 8.37
C ALA A 242 0.04 23.39 9.42
N THR A 243 -1.06 22.72 9.09
CA THR A 243 -1.73 21.75 9.94
C THR A 243 -1.19 20.32 9.78
N PHE A 244 -0.25 20.06 8.87
CA PHE A 244 0.12 18.69 8.53
C PHE A 244 0.75 17.92 9.70
N GLU A 245 1.62 18.55 10.50
CA GLU A 245 2.25 17.91 11.66
C GLU A 245 1.21 17.48 12.71
N SER A 246 0.24 18.35 13.03
CA SER A 246 -0.84 18.00 13.97
C SER A 246 -1.80 16.96 13.40
N GLU A 247 -2.06 16.99 12.09
CA GLU A 247 -2.80 15.91 11.41
C GLU A 247 -2.06 14.57 11.47
N LEU A 248 -0.73 14.57 11.33
CA LEU A 248 0.11 13.38 11.40
C LEU A 248 0.10 12.78 12.81
N GLU A 249 0.26 13.60 13.84
CA GLU A 249 0.18 13.15 15.23
C GLU A 249 -1.18 12.52 15.55
N ARG A 250 -2.27 13.16 15.12
CA ARG A 250 -3.62 12.63 15.29
C ARG A 250 -3.79 11.30 14.55
N ALA A 251 -3.31 11.22 13.30
CA ALA A 251 -3.36 9.99 12.52
C ALA A 251 -2.56 8.86 13.17
N ALA A 252 -1.40 9.16 13.77
CA ALA A 252 -0.60 8.17 14.48
C ALA A 252 -1.32 7.65 15.73
N ARG A 253 -1.95 8.55 16.52
CA ARG A 253 -2.78 8.16 17.66
C ARG A 253 -3.96 7.28 17.24
N ALA A 254 -4.75 7.72 16.25
CA ALA A 254 -5.90 6.94 15.76
C ALA A 254 -5.51 5.60 15.15
N LYS A 255 -4.33 5.48 14.54
CA LYS A 255 -3.80 4.21 14.02
C LYS A 255 -3.56 3.20 15.13
N LEU A 256 -3.11 3.68 16.29
CA LEU A 256 -2.68 2.88 17.43
C LEU A 256 -3.81 2.62 18.43
N ASP A 257 -4.73 3.57 18.56
CA ASP A 257 -5.91 3.54 19.41
C ASP A 257 -7.09 4.22 18.70
N PRO A 258 -7.78 3.50 17.79
CA PRO A 258 -8.90 4.04 17.03
C PRO A 258 -10.15 4.31 17.88
N SER A 259 -10.21 3.79 19.11
CA SER A 259 -11.32 4.01 20.05
C SER A 259 -11.20 5.35 20.76
N ALA A 260 -9.98 5.76 21.15
CA ALA A 260 -9.74 7.07 21.76
C ALA A 260 -9.74 8.23 20.75
N GLU A 261 -9.46 7.95 19.48
CA GLU A 261 -9.40 8.97 18.42
C GLU A 261 -10.25 8.52 17.21
N PRO A 262 -11.57 8.81 17.22
CA PRO A 262 -12.49 8.35 16.19
C PRO A 262 -12.10 8.79 14.77
N LEU A 263 -12.06 7.83 13.86
CA LEU A 263 -11.67 8.05 12.46
C LEU A 263 -12.78 8.72 11.62
N LEU A 264 -14.02 8.51 12.00
CA LEU A 264 -15.20 8.98 11.28
C LEU A 264 -16.05 9.81 12.25
N PRO A 265 -16.52 11.01 11.87
CA PRO A 265 -17.38 11.80 12.73
C PRO A 265 -18.74 11.12 12.91
N GLU A 266 -19.37 11.38 14.06
CA GLU A 266 -20.77 11.00 14.29
C GLU A 266 -21.70 11.74 13.31
N GLY A 267 -22.81 11.10 12.95
CA GLY A 267 -23.82 11.68 12.07
C GLY A 267 -24.38 10.68 11.08
N ASP A 268 -25.28 11.17 10.22
CA ASP A 268 -25.86 10.36 9.15
C ASP A 268 -24.84 10.08 8.03
N ALA A 269 -25.12 9.06 7.22
CA ALA A 269 -24.21 8.64 6.15
C ALA A 269 -23.98 9.72 5.07
N ALA A 270 -24.93 10.63 4.82
CA ALA A 270 -24.74 11.71 3.86
C ALA A 270 -23.74 12.75 4.38
N SER A 271 -23.88 13.14 5.65
CA SER A 271 -22.95 14.04 6.34
C SER A 271 -21.53 13.45 6.39
N GLN A 272 -21.41 12.16 6.72
CA GLN A 272 -20.12 11.45 6.74
C GLN A 272 -19.48 11.36 5.34
N ARG A 273 -20.26 11.06 4.29
CA ARG A 273 -19.77 11.06 2.90
C ARG A 273 -19.27 12.44 2.48
N ALA A 274 -20.02 13.50 2.79
CA ALA A 274 -19.61 14.87 2.49
C ALA A 274 -18.31 15.24 3.20
N TRP A 275 -18.19 14.88 4.49
CA TRP A 275 -16.97 15.08 5.27
C TRP A 275 -15.76 14.34 4.66
N LEU A 276 -15.91 13.05 4.34
CA LEU A 276 -14.84 12.26 3.72
C LEU A 276 -14.43 12.82 2.35
N ARG A 277 -15.40 13.19 1.52
CA ARG A 277 -15.15 13.80 0.21
C ARG A 277 -14.28 15.05 0.35
N ARG A 278 -14.63 15.94 1.29
CA ARG A 278 -13.84 17.12 1.61
C ARG A 278 -12.44 16.75 2.10
N ARG A 279 -12.31 15.83 3.05
CA ARG A 279 -11.02 15.39 3.59
C ARG A 279 -10.08 14.78 2.55
N ILE A 280 -10.63 14.08 1.55
CA ILE A 280 -9.85 13.57 0.43
C ILE A 280 -9.31 14.73 -0.41
N VAL A 281 -10.13 15.74 -0.72
CA VAL A 281 -9.70 16.93 -1.49
C VAL A 281 -8.70 17.78 -0.70
N ASP A 282 -8.93 17.97 0.59
CA ASP A 282 -8.01 18.70 1.49
C ASP A 282 -6.64 18.03 1.62
N GLY A 283 -6.51 16.75 1.23
CA GLY A 283 -5.22 16.04 1.16
C GLY A 283 -4.34 16.42 -0.03
N VAL A 284 -4.90 17.02 -1.09
CA VAL A 284 -4.18 17.35 -2.34
C VAL A 284 -2.94 18.21 -2.08
N PRO A 285 -3.00 19.32 -1.30
CA PRO A 285 -1.81 20.14 -1.06
C PRO A 285 -0.64 19.38 -0.43
N ALA A 286 -0.91 18.50 0.54
CA ALA A 286 0.14 17.70 1.20
C ALA A 286 0.76 16.66 0.24
N VAL A 287 -0.07 15.98 -0.56
CA VAL A 287 0.42 15.05 -1.59
C VAL A 287 1.28 15.79 -2.61
N CYS A 288 0.83 16.95 -3.10
CA CYS A 288 1.59 17.76 -4.04
C CYS A 288 2.91 18.26 -3.43
N ALA A 289 2.91 18.70 -2.17
CA ALA A 289 4.12 19.16 -1.49
C ALA A 289 5.19 18.06 -1.42
N VAL A 290 4.82 16.85 -1.01
CA VAL A 290 5.73 15.70 -0.92
C VAL A 290 6.19 15.25 -2.31
N LEU A 291 5.27 15.07 -3.26
CA LEU A 291 5.64 14.66 -4.63
C LEU A 291 6.57 15.67 -5.31
N VAL A 292 6.27 16.97 -5.21
CA VAL A 292 7.13 18.01 -5.77
C VAL A 292 8.50 17.93 -5.13
N TRP A 293 8.59 17.90 -3.80
CA TRP A 293 9.89 17.80 -3.11
C TRP A 293 10.68 16.56 -3.54
N GLU A 294 10.10 15.36 -3.52
CA GLU A 294 10.78 14.12 -3.92
C GLU A 294 11.22 14.16 -5.39
N LEU A 295 10.36 14.64 -6.30
CA LEU A 295 10.67 14.70 -7.73
C LEU A 295 11.69 15.79 -8.06
N GLU A 296 11.70 16.92 -7.36
CA GLU A 296 12.75 17.94 -7.53
C GLU A 296 14.13 17.34 -7.22
N GLN A 297 14.23 16.53 -6.16
CA GLN A 297 15.47 15.85 -5.78
C GLN A 297 15.87 14.75 -6.77
N LEU A 298 14.93 13.97 -7.31
CA LEU A 298 15.23 12.92 -8.29
C LEU A 298 15.57 13.46 -9.68
N THR A 299 14.96 14.58 -10.07
CA THR A 299 15.15 15.16 -11.41
C THR A 299 16.21 16.26 -11.44
N GLY A 300 16.66 16.73 -10.28
CA GLY A 300 17.61 17.84 -10.16
C GLY A 300 17.05 19.18 -10.64
N ALA A 301 15.72 19.33 -10.65
CA ALA A 301 15.04 20.48 -11.24
C ALA A 301 13.95 21.02 -10.33
N ARG A 302 13.82 22.35 -10.25
CA ARG A 302 12.68 23.02 -9.61
C ARG A 302 11.67 23.39 -10.68
N ALA A 303 10.51 22.76 -10.65
CA ALA A 303 9.46 22.95 -11.65
C ALA A 303 8.07 22.58 -11.09
N PRO A 304 6.98 23.00 -11.76
CA PRO A 304 5.64 22.50 -11.46
C PRO A 304 5.55 20.97 -11.57
N LEU A 305 4.60 20.38 -10.81
CA LEU A 305 4.46 18.92 -10.66
C LEU A 305 4.31 18.18 -12.00
N ASP A 306 3.52 18.70 -12.94
CA ASP A 306 3.30 18.11 -14.26
C ASP A 306 4.60 18.02 -15.09
N VAL A 307 5.45 19.04 -14.99
CA VAL A 307 6.77 19.05 -15.63
C VAL A 307 7.71 18.04 -14.96
N LEU A 308 7.71 18.00 -13.63
CA LEU A 308 8.50 17.04 -12.85
C LEU A 308 8.12 15.59 -13.16
N LEU A 309 6.82 15.29 -13.22
CA LEU A 309 6.29 13.97 -13.59
C LEU A 309 6.72 13.56 -15.00
N THR A 310 6.70 14.50 -15.95
CA THR A 310 7.14 14.25 -17.33
C THR A 310 8.63 13.92 -17.38
N ARG A 311 9.47 14.69 -16.66
CA ARG A 311 10.91 14.45 -16.59
C ARG A 311 11.23 13.12 -15.93
N TRP A 312 10.61 12.84 -14.79
CA TRP A 312 10.81 11.58 -14.07
C TRP A 312 10.38 10.36 -14.90
N ALA A 313 9.21 10.41 -15.54
CA ALA A 313 8.77 9.32 -16.42
C ALA A 313 9.74 9.13 -17.61
N GLY A 314 10.27 10.23 -18.16
CA GLY A 314 11.24 10.22 -19.25
C GLY A 314 12.64 9.72 -18.88
N ALA A 315 13.00 9.70 -17.59
CA ALA A 315 14.32 9.26 -17.11
C ALA A 315 14.51 7.73 -17.07
N THR A 316 13.47 6.96 -17.40
CA THR A 316 13.51 5.48 -17.36
C THR A 316 14.42 4.89 -18.45
N SER A 317 15.21 3.87 -18.14
CA SER A 317 16.11 3.24 -19.13
C SER A 317 15.34 2.46 -20.22
N PRO A 318 15.81 2.43 -21.48
CA PRO A 318 15.14 1.70 -22.57
C PRO A 318 14.91 0.21 -22.27
N ALA A 319 15.90 -0.44 -21.65
CA ALA A 319 15.79 -1.85 -21.26
C ALA A 319 14.67 -2.09 -20.23
N ARG A 320 14.49 -1.16 -19.28
CA ARG A 320 13.40 -1.21 -18.30
C ARG A 320 12.05 -0.97 -18.96
N ARG A 321 11.95 0.01 -19.87
CA ARG A 321 10.72 0.28 -20.65
C ARG A 321 10.27 -0.99 -21.38
N LEU A 322 11.16 -1.60 -22.18
CA LEU A 322 10.85 -2.83 -22.91
C LEU A 322 10.37 -3.94 -21.95
N ARG A 323 11.11 -4.19 -20.88
CA ARG A 323 10.79 -5.25 -19.91
C ARG A 323 9.42 -5.07 -19.27
N GLU A 324 9.07 -3.86 -18.82
CA GLU A 324 7.79 -3.60 -18.16
C GLU A 324 6.60 -3.68 -19.14
N TRP A 325 6.78 -3.22 -20.38
CA TRP A 325 5.75 -3.37 -21.42
C TRP A 325 5.55 -4.84 -21.84
N VAL A 326 6.63 -5.62 -21.96
CA VAL A 326 6.55 -7.07 -22.21
C VAL A 326 5.86 -7.78 -21.04
N LYS A 327 6.21 -7.44 -19.79
CA LYS A 327 5.53 -7.98 -18.60
C LYS A 327 4.03 -7.70 -18.66
N LEU A 328 3.64 -6.52 -19.10
CA LEU A 328 2.25 -6.13 -19.24
C LEU A 328 1.52 -6.89 -20.36
N ALA A 329 2.17 -7.07 -21.51
CA ALA A 329 1.61 -7.85 -22.63
C ALA A 329 1.41 -9.32 -22.27
N LEU A 330 2.26 -9.87 -21.40
CA LEU A 330 2.19 -11.25 -20.90
C LEU A 330 1.40 -11.38 -19.58
N HIS A 331 0.64 -10.35 -19.20
CA HIS A 331 -0.11 -10.36 -17.95
C HIS A 331 -1.16 -11.49 -17.94
N PRO A 332 -1.23 -12.32 -16.89
CA PRO A 332 -2.07 -13.53 -16.89
C PRO A 332 -3.58 -13.21 -16.86
N ASN A 333 -3.95 -12.07 -16.29
CA ASN A 333 -5.34 -11.60 -16.25
C ASN A 333 -5.62 -10.67 -17.42
N ARG A 334 -6.83 -10.75 -18.00
CA ARG A 334 -7.30 -9.84 -19.04
C ARG A 334 -7.28 -8.38 -18.56
N ALA A 335 -6.97 -7.46 -19.47
CA ALA A 335 -7.04 -6.03 -19.17
C ALA A 335 -8.49 -5.62 -18.82
N PRO A 336 -8.70 -4.77 -17.81
CA PRO A 336 -10.04 -4.35 -17.39
C PRO A 336 -10.70 -3.40 -18.41
N LEU A 337 -9.90 -2.78 -19.28
CA LEU A 337 -10.34 -1.88 -20.32
C LEU A 337 -9.62 -2.20 -21.64
N PRO A 338 -10.26 -1.94 -22.81
CA PRO A 338 -9.62 -2.17 -24.11
C PRO A 338 -8.34 -1.34 -24.31
N VAL A 339 -7.21 -2.03 -24.41
CA VAL A 339 -5.89 -1.44 -24.67
C VAL A 339 -5.65 -1.33 -26.19
N SER A 340 -5.04 -0.23 -26.63
CA SER A 340 -4.58 -0.05 -28.02
C SER A 340 -3.10 -0.40 -28.15
N PRO A 341 -2.73 -1.41 -28.96
CA PRO A 341 -1.33 -1.75 -29.20
C PRO A 341 -0.51 -0.59 -29.79
N LEU A 342 -1.09 0.18 -30.71
CA LEU A 342 -0.43 1.34 -31.31
C LEU A 342 -0.12 2.43 -30.27
N ARG A 343 -1.08 2.74 -29.38
CA ARG A 343 -0.84 3.70 -28.30
C ARG A 343 0.14 3.16 -27.26
N ALA A 344 0.05 1.88 -26.91
CA ALA A 344 1.01 1.23 -26.02
C ALA A 344 2.44 1.33 -26.57
N LEU A 345 2.62 1.09 -27.87
CA LEU A 345 3.92 1.22 -28.54
C LEU A 345 4.44 2.67 -28.53
N ALA A 346 3.57 3.65 -28.80
CA ALA A 346 3.93 5.06 -28.72
C ALA A 346 4.33 5.47 -27.29
N LEU A 347 3.60 5.00 -26.28
CA LEU A 347 3.88 5.23 -24.87
C LEU A 347 5.15 4.52 -24.39
N ALA A 348 5.48 3.35 -24.95
CA ALA A 348 6.71 2.62 -24.66
C ALA A 348 7.98 3.40 -25.03
N ARG A 349 7.89 4.29 -26.03
CA ARG A 349 8.98 5.23 -26.33
C ARG A 349 9.12 6.32 -25.28
N ARG A 350 8.04 6.68 -24.57
CA ARG A 350 8.03 7.73 -23.55
C ARG A 350 8.47 7.20 -22.19
N SER A 351 7.89 6.10 -21.71
CA SER A 351 8.15 5.59 -20.37
C SER A 351 7.65 4.15 -20.15
N THR A 352 7.72 3.69 -18.91
CA THR A 352 7.13 2.43 -18.43
C THR A 352 5.63 2.58 -18.15
N PRO A 353 4.83 1.51 -18.23
CA PRO A 353 3.41 1.57 -17.85
C PRO A 353 3.19 2.07 -16.42
N ARG A 354 4.07 1.67 -15.49
CA ARG A 354 3.97 2.07 -14.09
C ARG A 354 4.14 3.57 -13.92
N ALA A 355 5.20 4.15 -14.49
CA ALA A 355 5.45 5.58 -14.38
C ALA A 355 4.34 6.41 -15.03
N LEU A 356 3.81 5.97 -16.19
CA LEU A 356 2.69 6.66 -16.84
C LEU A 356 1.42 6.64 -15.99
N LEU A 357 1.10 5.50 -15.37
CA LEU A 357 -0.07 5.37 -14.49
C LEU A 357 0.08 6.19 -13.21
N TYR A 358 1.28 6.24 -12.64
CA TYR A 358 1.58 7.09 -11.49
C TYR A 358 1.47 8.58 -11.82
N SER A 359 2.02 9.02 -12.96
CA SER A 359 1.83 10.39 -13.43
C SER A 359 0.36 10.71 -13.69
N ALA A 360 -0.38 9.80 -14.34
CA ALA A 360 -1.80 9.98 -14.59
C ALA A 360 -2.63 10.07 -13.29
N GLY A 361 -2.31 9.25 -12.29
CA GLY A 361 -2.94 9.28 -10.97
C GLY A 361 -2.65 10.56 -10.20
N ALA A 362 -1.40 11.03 -10.19
CA ALA A 362 -1.04 12.28 -9.54
C ALA A 362 -1.76 13.48 -10.19
N LEU A 363 -1.82 13.55 -11.52
CA LEU A 363 -2.55 14.59 -12.24
C LEU A 363 -4.06 14.51 -11.97
N ALA A 364 -4.64 13.31 -11.97
CA ALA A 364 -6.06 13.12 -11.68
C ALA A 364 -6.44 13.49 -10.24
N TYR A 365 -5.54 13.31 -9.28
CA TYR A 365 -5.76 13.72 -7.88
C TYR A 365 -5.64 15.23 -7.70
N LEU A 366 -4.68 15.86 -8.36
CA LEU A 366 -4.57 17.32 -8.41
C LEU A 366 -5.81 17.97 -9.02
N ASP A 367 -6.37 17.36 -10.06
CA ASP A 367 -7.57 17.85 -10.74
C ASP A 367 -8.82 17.83 -9.84
N LEU A 368 -8.87 16.99 -8.79
CA LEU A 368 -9.96 17.02 -7.79
C LEU A 368 -10.04 18.39 -7.10
N ALA A 369 -8.90 18.99 -6.75
CA ALA A 369 -8.88 20.32 -6.12
C ALA A 369 -9.22 21.45 -7.10
N ARG A 370 -9.14 21.20 -8.42
CA ARG A 370 -9.41 22.17 -9.49
C ARG A 370 -10.82 22.08 -10.07
N GLY A 371 -11.71 21.31 -9.46
CA GLY A 371 -13.08 21.11 -9.96
C GLY A 371 -13.20 20.12 -11.12
N GLY A 372 -12.14 19.36 -11.43
CA GLY A 372 -12.21 18.16 -12.26
C GLY A 372 -12.15 18.35 -13.77
N ALA A 373 -12.12 19.55 -14.35
CA ALA A 373 -12.21 19.71 -15.81
C ALA A 373 -10.87 19.98 -16.51
N SER A 374 -9.81 20.27 -15.75
CA SER A 374 -8.62 20.93 -16.29
C SER A 374 -7.58 19.97 -16.88
N GLY A 375 -7.53 18.71 -16.41
CA GLY A 375 -6.45 17.77 -16.75
C GLY A 375 -6.84 16.57 -17.63
N LEU A 376 -8.07 16.51 -18.15
CA LEU A 376 -8.60 15.31 -18.81
C LEU A 376 -7.75 14.87 -20.01
N THR A 377 -7.34 15.83 -20.85
CA THR A 377 -6.56 15.55 -22.07
C THR A 377 -5.18 15.01 -21.72
N GLU A 378 -4.51 15.62 -20.74
CA GLU A 378 -3.19 15.22 -20.25
C GLU A 378 -3.23 13.82 -19.64
N ILE A 379 -4.22 13.54 -18.80
CA ILE A 379 -4.42 12.22 -18.18
C ILE A 379 -4.67 11.17 -19.28
N ALA A 380 -5.59 11.43 -20.21
CA ALA A 380 -5.93 10.51 -21.29
C ALA A 380 -4.72 10.19 -22.19
N ALA A 381 -3.82 11.17 -22.40
CA ALA A 381 -2.60 11.01 -23.19
C ALA A 381 -1.55 10.09 -22.54
N LEU A 382 -1.71 9.73 -21.26
CA LEU A 382 -0.83 8.81 -20.53
C LEU A 382 -1.37 7.37 -20.50
N LEU A 383 -2.62 7.14 -20.93
CA LEU A 383 -3.28 5.84 -20.84
C LEU A 383 -3.20 5.07 -22.18
N PRO A 384 -2.88 3.76 -22.18
CA PRO A 384 -2.78 2.97 -23.40
C PRO A 384 -4.14 2.49 -23.94
N LEU A 385 -5.19 3.30 -23.81
CA LEU A 385 -6.58 2.89 -24.10
C LEU A 385 -6.92 3.05 -25.58
N ALA A 386 -7.73 2.14 -26.12
CA ALA A 386 -8.34 2.29 -27.45
C ALA A 386 -9.26 3.51 -27.54
N GLY A 387 -9.43 4.10 -28.72
CA GLY A 387 -10.22 5.33 -28.90
C GLY A 387 -11.65 5.24 -28.34
N ARG A 388 -12.31 4.09 -28.49
CA ARG A 388 -13.64 3.80 -27.91
C ARG A 388 -13.66 3.75 -26.38
N ALA A 389 -12.52 3.51 -25.75
CA ALA A 389 -12.34 3.41 -24.30
C ALA A 389 -11.61 4.62 -23.73
N ALA A 390 -11.30 5.63 -24.54
CA ALA A 390 -10.66 6.85 -24.07
C ALA A 390 -11.65 7.63 -23.17
N PRO A 391 -11.23 8.04 -21.97
CA PRO A 391 -12.11 8.74 -21.05
C PRO A 391 -12.53 10.10 -21.63
N ARG A 392 -13.82 10.40 -21.58
CA ARG A 392 -14.41 11.68 -22.03
C ARG A 392 -14.86 12.57 -20.89
N MET A 393 -14.88 12.02 -19.67
CA MET A 393 -15.28 12.70 -18.45
C MET A 393 -14.23 12.48 -17.37
N PRO A 394 -14.08 13.39 -16.41
CA PRO A 394 -13.06 13.30 -15.36
C PRO A 394 -13.18 12.04 -14.50
N VAL A 395 -14.42 11.68 -14.13
CA VAL A 395 -14.72 10.44 -13.40
C VAL A 395 -14.33 9.19 -14.19
N ALA A 396 -14.52 9.20 -15.51
CA ALA A 396 -14.11 8.08 -16.36
C ALA A 396 -12.58 7.99 -16.45
N ALA A 397 -11.87 9.13 -16.44
CA ALA A 397 -10.41 9.15 -16.42
C ALA A 397 -9.85 8.57 -15.12
N ARG A 398 -10.39 8.99 -13.96
CA ARG A 398 -10.03 8.41 -12.65
C ARG A 398 -10.32 6.92 -12.59
N GLY A 399 -11.52 6.50 -13.00
CA GLY A 399 -11.90 5.09 -13.07
C GLY A 399 -10.94 4.28 -13.95
N ALA A 400 -10.51 4.82 -15.09
CA ALA A 400 -9.54 4.18 -15.97
C ALA A 400 -8.14 4.07 -15.35
N VAL A 401 -7.65 5.13 -14.69
CA VAL A 401 -6.37 5.13 -13.96
C VAL A 401 -6.41 4.05 -12.88
N THR A 402 -7.43 4.04 -12.03
CA THR A 402 -7.57 3.08 -10.93
C THR A 402 -7.66 1.64 -11.44
N ALA A 403 -8.48 1.38 -12.47
CA ALA A 403 -8.64 0.05 -13.03
C ALA A 403 -7.31 -0.48 -13.62
N LEU A 404 -6.62 0.35 -14.42
CA LEU A 404 -5.32 -0.02 -14.98
C LEU A 404 -4.23 -0.14 -13.91
N TRP A 405 -4.22 0.71 -12.88
CA TRP A 405 -3.28 0.59 -11.76
C TRP A 405 -3.47 -0.72 -11.00
N ARG A 406 -4.72 -1.10 -10.68
CA ARG A 406 -5.01 -2.39 -10.04
C ARG A 406 -4.50 -3.55 -10.88
N TRP A 407 -4.73 -3.50 -12.20
CA TRP A 407 -4.30 -4.54 -13.13
C TRP A 407 -2.78 -4.59 -13.30
N CYS A 408 -2.12 -3.46 -13.55
CA CYS A 408 -0.70 -3.37 -13.89
C CYS A 408 0.25 -3.47 -12.69
N ILE A 409 -0.19 -2.98 -11.52
CA ILE A 409 0.69 -2.71 -10.38
C ILE A 409 0.24 -3.51 -9.16
N ARG A 410 -1.01 -3.36 -8.72
CA ARG A 410 -1.49 -4.02 -7.49
C ARG A 410 -1.58 -5.55 -7.63
N ASN A 411 -2.07 -6.04 -8.77
CA ASN A 411 -2.35 -7.46 -8.99
C ASN A 411 -1.23 -8.20 -9.77
N ASN A 412 -0.10 -7.54 -10.03
CA ASN A 412 0.95 -8.00 -10.96
C ASN A 412 2.19 -8.56 -10.26
#